data_AF-A0A536ZHK6-F1
#
_entry.id   AF-A0A536ZHK6-F1
#
_cell.length_a   1.000
_cell.length_b   1.000
_cell.length_c   1.000
_cell.angle_alpha   90.00
_cell.angle_beta   90.00
_cell.angle_gamma   90.00
#
_symmetry.space_group_name_H-M   'P 1'
#
loop_
_entity.id
_entity.type
_entity.pdbx_description
1 polymer ?
#
loop_
_entity_poly.entity_id
_entity_poly.type
_entity_poly.pdbx_seq_one_letter_code
_entity_poly.pdbx_strand_id
1 'polypeptide(L)'
;MIDFSQNYFALFGLPQRYRFDQEELDAAYRSLQRVVHPDRYAAAGDAERRVALQSSARVNEAYRALKDPVGRAQYLLSLRGIDALAETNTALATEFLQREL
;
A
#
# COMPACT_ATOMS: atom_id res chain seq x y z
N MET A 1 14.57 3.90 10.91
CA MET A 1 14.24 4.62 9.67
C MET A 1 13.49 3.65 8.76
N ILE A 2 12.47 4.09 8.00
CA ILE A 2 11.70 3.18 7.13
C ILE A 2 12.64 2.52 6.13
N ASP A 3 12.51 1.21 5.98
CA ASP A 3 13.19 0.44 4.95
C ASP A 3 12.32 0.43 3.68
N PHE A 4 12.76 1.18 2.67
CA PHE A 4 12.04 1.33 1.40
C PHE A 4 12.03 0.05 0.55
N SER A 5 12.85 -0.96 0.88
CA SER A 5 12.86 -2.25 0.19
C SER A 5 11.71 -3.17 0.64
N GLN A 6 11.06 -2.86 1.77
CA GLN A 6 9.97 -3.67 2.29
C GLN A 6 8.69 -3.52 1.46
N ASN A 7 7.97 -4.63 1.36
CA ASN A 7 6.61 -4.64 0.85
C ASN A 7 5.65 -4.01 1.87
N TYR A 8 4.44 -3.64 1.44
CA TYR A 8 3.46 -2.94 2.29
C TYR A 8 3.01 -3.74 3.50
N PHE A 9 2.95 -5.07 3.39
CA PHE A 9 2.57 -5.92 4.52
C PHE A 9 3.66 -5.89 5.59
N ALA A 10 4.92 -6.09 5.20
CA ALA A 10 6.07 -6.01 6.09
C ALA A 10 6.19 -4.63 6.75
N LEU A 11 5.93 -3.55 5.99
CA LEU A 11 5.94 -2.18 6.50
C LEU A 11 4.99 -1.96 7.70
N PHE A 12 3.84 -2.63 7.69
CA PHE A 12 2.86 -2.56 8.78
C PHE A 12 2.95 -3.73 9.77
N GLY A 13 3.90 -4.65 9.59
CA GLY A 13 4.00 -5.87 10.41
C GLY A 13 2.83 -6.84 10.21
N LEU A 14 2.18 -6.80 9.05
CA LEU A 14 1.02 -7.63 8.71
C LEU A 14 1.42 -8.89 7.92
N PRO A 15 0.64 -9.97 7.98
CA PRO A 15 0.85 -11.13 7.14
C PRO A 15 0.54 -10.81 5.67
N GLN A 16 1.39 -11.26 4.75
CA GLN A 16 1.21 -11.10 3.30
C GLN A 16 0.11 -12.04 2.76
N ARG A 17 -1.14 -11.68 3.01
CA ARG A 17 -2.33 -12.42 2.56
C ARG A 17 -3.48 -11.47 2.23
N TYR A 18 -4.43 -11.92 1.43
CA TYR A 18 -5.57 -11.08 1.03
C TYR A 18 -6.50 -10.72 2.19
N ARG A 19 -6.74 -11.65 3.11
CA ARG A 19 -7.59 -11.43 4.29
C ARG A 19 -6.72 -11.24 5.52
N PHE A 20 -6.80 -10.07 6.13
CA PHE A 20 -6.22 -9.74 7.42
C PHE A 20 -7.13 -8.73 8.14
N ASP A 21 -6.90 -8.53 9.43
CA ASP A 21 -7.70 -7.62 10.25
C ASP A 21 -7.46 -6.16 9.85
N GLN A 22 -8.53 -5.46 9.46
CA GLN A 22 -8.43 -4.06 9.06
C GLN A 22 -8.14 -3.13 10.24
N GLU A 23 -8.49 -3.52 11.47
CA GLU A 23 -8.18 -2.75 12.66
C GLU A 23 -6.67 -2.79 12.97
N GLU A 24 -6.01 -3.93 12.73
CA GLU A 24 -4.55 -4.04 12.84
C GLU A 24 -3.84 -3.10 11.84
N LEU A 25 -4.34 -3.00 10.61
CA LEU A 25 -3.82 -2.06 9.61
C LEU A 25 -4.00 -0.60 10.05
N ASP A 26 -5.18 -0.24 10.53
CA ASP A 26 -5.47 1.12 10.98
C ASP A 26 -4.59 1.51 12.19
N ALA A 27 -4.38 0.58 13.12
CA ALA A 27 -3.50 0.77 14.27
C ALA A 27 -2.03 0.94 13.84
N ALA A 28 -1.54 0.07 12.97
CA ALA A 28 -0.18 0.13 12.43
C ALA A 28 0.06 1.44 11.67
N TYR A 29 -0.89 1.87 10.84
CA TYR A 29 -0.83 3.13 10.11
C TYR A 29 -0.73 4.33 11.06
N ARG A 30 -1.60 4.42 12.07
CA ARG A 30 -1.55 5.52 13.06
C ARG A 30 -0.24 5.52 13.85
N SER A 31 0.31 4.34 14.15
CA SER A 31 1.61 4.22 14.83
C SER A 31 2.74 4.75 13.95
N LEU A 32 2.81 4.28 12.71
CA LEU A 32 3.89 4.61 11.78
C LEU A 32 3.82 6.08 11.33
N GLN A 33 2.62 6.59 11.04
CA GLN A 33 2.41 7.98 10.64
C GLN A 33 2.86 8.96 11.72
N ARG A 34 2.69 8.63 13.01
CA ARG A 34 3.23 9.44 14.12
C ARG A 34 4.75 9.47 14.15
N VAL A 35 5.44 8.46 13.64
CA VAL A 35 6.90 8.43 13.59
C VAL A 35 7.42 9.22 12.41
N VAL A 36 6.76 9.12 11.25
CA VAL A 36 7.26 9.68 9.99
C VAL A 36 6.63 11.01 9.57
N HIS A 37 5.75 11.59 10.38
CA HIS A 37 5.07 12.84 10.05
C HIS A 37 6.08 13.96 9.76
N PRO A 38 5.97 14.68 8.63
CA PRO A 38 6.90 15.75 8.27
C PRO A 38 7.04 16.83 9.34
N ASP A 39 5.96 17.15 10.04
CA ASP A 39 5.96 18.19 11.10
C ASP A 39 6.94 17.89 12.24
N ARG A 40 7.23 16.62 12.52
CA ARG A 40 8.24 16.24 13.54
C ARG A 40 9.65 16.63 13.13
N TYR A 41 9.87 16.85 11.84
CA TYR A 41 11.14 17.18 11.22
C TYR A 41 11.13 18.61 10.65
N ALA A 42 10.16 19.45 11.04
CA ALA A 42 10.07 20.83 10.54
C ALA A 42 11.29 21.68 10.92
N ALA A 43 11.93 21.39 12.05
CA ALA A 43 13.16 22.03 12.52
C ALA A 43 14.44 21.24 12.17
N ALA A 44 14.31 20.14 11.44
CA ALA A 44 15.43 19.27 11.05
C ALA A 44 16.15 19.80 9.79
N GLY A 45 17.28 19.22 9.44
CA GLY A 45 17.99 19.58 8.21
C GLY A 45 17.21 19.17 6.95
N ASP A 46 17.52 19.80 5.81
CA ASP A 46 16.83 19.54 4.53
C ASP A 46 16.82 18.06 4.12
N ALA A 47 17.91 17.35 4.38
CA ALA A 47 18.01 15.93 4.08
C ALA A 47 17.02 15.10 4.91
N GLU A 48 16.90 15.38 6.21
CA GLU A 48 16.01 14.68 7.12
C GLU A 48 14.55 14.99 6.80
N ARG A 49 14.23 16.25 6.48
CA ARG A 49 12.89 16.66 6.06
C ARG A 49 12.47 15.96 4.76
N ARG A 50 13.37 15.80 3.79
CA ARG A 50 13.10 15.04 2.56
C ARG A 50 12.83 13.56 2.85
N VAL A 51 13.64 12.93 3.71
CA VAL A 51 13.44 11.53 4.10
C VAL A 51 12.10 11.35 4.82
N ALA A 52 11.72 12.28 5.71
CA ALA A 52 10.42 12.25 6.39
C ALA A 52 9.25 12.37 5.39
N LEU A 53 9.35 13.27 4.41
CA LEU A 53 8.33 13.42 3.37
C LEU A 53 8.17 12.14 2.53
N GLN A 54 9.29 11.56 2.07
CA GLN A 54 9.27 10.30 1.31
C GLN A 54 8.70 9.15 2.15
N SER A 55 9.09 9.07 3.42
CA SER A 55 8.60 8.08 4.37
C SER A 55 7.09 8.21 4.56
N SER A 56 6.57 9.42 4.80
CA SER A 56 5.12 9.63 4.95
C SER A 56 4.35 9.31 3.67
N ALA A 57 4.88 9.67 2.49
CA ALA A 57 4.26 9.35 1.22
C ALA A 57 4.15 7.83 1.02
N ARG A 58 5.22 7.08 1.33
CA ARG A 58 5.26 5.62 1.24
C ARG A 58 4.25 4.95 2.18
N VAL A 59 4.14 5.43 3.41
CA VAL A 59 3.17 4.93 4.40
C VAL A 59 1.73 5.16 3.92
N ASN A 60 1.43 6.34 3.37
CA ASN A 60 0.10 6.67 2.84
C ASN A 60 -0.26 5.85 1.61
N GLU A 61 0.71 5.62 0.72
CA GLU A 61 0.54 4.74 -0.44
C GLU A 61 0.24 3.30 -0.01
N ALA A 62 1.07 2.75 0.88
CA ALA A 62 0.93 1.41 1.41
C ALA A 62 -0.44 1.20 2.10
N TYR A 63 -0.84 2.15 2.93
CA TYR A 63 -2.12 2.11 3.63
C TYR A 63 -3.30 2.10 2.66
N ARG A 64 -3.31 3.00 1.68
CA ARG A 64 -4.37 3.06 0.65
C ARG A 64 -4.45 1.76 -0.15
N ALA A 65 -3.30 1.25 -0.59
CA ALA A 65 -3.23 0.00 -1.34
C ALA A 65 -3.75 -1.20 -0.54
N LEU A 66 -3.49 -1.27 0.77
CA LEU A 66 -3.93 -2.39 1.59
C LEU A 66 -5.36 -2.24 2.14
N LYS A 67 -5.87 -1.01 2.31
CA LYS A 67 -7.21 -0.74 2.82
C LYS A 67 -8.29 -1.07 1.80
N ASP A 68 -8.08 -0.70 0.54
CA ASP A 68 -8.99 -1.00 -0.56
C ASP A 68 -8.89 -2.48 -0.97
N PRO A 69 -9.98 -3.27 -0.99
CA PRO A 69 -9.94 -4.66 -1.41
C PRO A 69 -9.38 -4.86 -2.82
N VAL A 70 -9.71 -3.97 -3.77
CA VAL A 70 -9.24 -4.07 -5.16
C VAL A 70 -7.75 -3.74 -5.24
N GLY A 71 -7.33 -2.62 -4.68
CA GLY A 71 -5.92 -2.24 -4.55
C GLY A 71 -5.07 -3.30 -3.86
N ARG A 72 -5.63 -3.97 -2.85
CA ARG A 72 -4.94 -5.05 -2.13
C ARG A 72 -4.75 -6.29 -2.99
N ALA A 73 -5.76 -6.67 -3.77
CA ALA A 73 -5.65 -7.76 -4.73
C ALA A 73 -4.59 -7.44 -5.80
N GLN A 74 -4.65 -6.24 -6.37
CA GLN A 74 -3.69 -5.76 -7.36
C GLN A 74 -2.26 -5.79 -6.81
N TYR A 75 -2.06 -5.31 -5.57
CA TYR A 75 -0.75 -5.32 -4.95
C TYR A 75 -0.21 -6.72 -4.68
N LEU A 76 -1.06 -7.65 -4.21
CA LEU A 76 -0.66 -9.05 -4.02
C LEU A 76 -0.24 -9.72 -5.33
N LEU A 77 -0.93 -9.41 -6.43
CA LEU A 77 -0.59 -9.91 -7.76
C LEU A 77 0.72 -9.29 -8.27
N SER A 78 0.94 -7.99 -8.05
CA SER A 78 2.17 -7.33 -8.47
C SER A 78 3.41 -7.85 -7.74
N LEU A 79 3.28 -8.27 -6.47
CA LEU A 79 4.34 -8.96 -5.73
C LEU A 79 4.72 -10.32 -6.35
N ARG A 80 3.89 -10.89 -7.23
CA ARG A 80 4.16 -12.10 -8.01
C ARG A 80 4.52 -11.81 -9.46
N GLY A 81 4.72 -10.54 -9.83
CA GLY A 81 5.00 -10.11 -11.19
C GLY A 81 3.79 -10.14 -12.12
N ILE A 82 2.57 -10.18 -11.58
CA ILE A 82 1.32 -10.18 -12.36
C ILE A 82 0.74 -8.76 -12.34
N ASP A 83 0.62 -8.14 -13.51
CA ASP A 83 -0.11 -6.90 -13.68
C ASP A 83 -1.60 -7.20 -13.97
N ALA A 84 -2.44 -6.97 -12.96
CA ALA A 84 -3.87 -7.24 -13.02
C ALA A 84 -4.63 -6.30 -13.97
N LEU A 85 -4.07 -5.15 -14.32
CA LEU A 85 -4.70 -4.14 -15.16
C LEU A 85 -4.03 -4.00 -16.53
N ALA A 86 -3.11 -4.89 -16.88
CA ALA A 86 -2.47 -4.88 -18.20
C ALA A 86 -3.55 -4.94 -19.30
N GLU A 87 -3.46 -4.03 -20.28
CA GLU A 87 -4.45 -3.91 -21.37
C GLU A 87 -4.61 -5.20 -22.19
N THR A 88 -3.61 -6.07 -22.15
CA THR A 88 -3.60 -7.40 -22.78
C THR A 88 -4.52 -8.43 -22.09
N ASN A 89 -5.07 -8.13 -20.91
CA ASN A 89 -5.91 -9.03 -20.12
C ASN A 89 -7.38 -8.57 -20.05
N THR A 90 -7.91 -8.10 -21.18
CA THR A 90 -9.30 -7.61 -21.31
C THR A 90 -10.30 -8.68 -21.77
N ALA A 91 -9.83 -9.92 -21.98
CA ALA A 91 -10.68 -11.06 -22.33
C ALA A 91 -11.52 -11.49 -21.11
N LEU A 92 -12.66 -10.81 -20.92
CA LEU A 92 -13.69 -11.23 -19.97
C LEU A 92 -14.47 -12.41 -20.55
N ALA A 93 -14.85 -13.37 -19.70
CA ALA A 93 -15.68 -14.48 -20.11
C ALA A 93 -17.01 -13.97 -20.71
N THR A 94 -17.46 -14.56 -21.82
CA THR A 94 -18.70 -14.15 -22.50
C THR A 94 -19.91 -14.18 -21.57
N GLU A 95 -19.99 -15.17 -20.68
CA GLU A 95 -21.05 -15.29 -19.68
C GLU A 95 -21.09 -14.11 -18.69
N PHE A 96 -19.93 -13.51 -18.38
CA PHE A 96 -19.86 -12.31 -17.54
C PHE A 96 -20.40 -11.08 -18.29
N LEU A 97 -20.01 -10.91 -19.55
CA LEU A 97 -20.45 -9.78 -20.38
C LEU A 97 -21.96 -9.79 -20.64
N GLN A 98 -22.55 -10.97 -20.83
CA GLN A 98 -23.98 -11.12 -21.07
C GLN A 98 -24.85 -10.79 -19.84
N ARG A 99 -24.29 -10.80 -18.63
CA ARG A 99 -25.01 -10.44 -17.39
C ARG A 99 -25.12 -8.94 -17.15
N GLU A 100 -24.21 -8.16 -17.72
CA GLU A 100 -24.10 -6.71 -17.51
C GLU A 100 -24.84 -5.89 -18.60
N LEU A 101 -25.50 -6.57 -19.54
CA LEU A 101 -26.35 -6.02 -20.61
C LEU A 101 -27.83 -6.24 -20.29
#